data_AF-A0A1F6V5F3-F1
#
_entry.id   AF-A0A1F6V5F3-F1
#
_cell.length_a   1.000
_cell.length_b   1.000
_cell.length_c   1.000
_cell.angle_alpha   90.00
_cell.angle_beta   90.00
_cell.angle_gamma   90.00
#
_symmetry.space_group_name_H-M   'P 1'
#
loop_
_entity.id
_entity.type
_entity.pdbx_description
1 polymer ?
#
loop_
_entity_poly.entity_id
_entity_poly.type
_entity_poly.pdbx_seq_one_letter_code
_entity_poly.pdbx_strand_id
1 'polypeptide(L)' 'MLEVIQTKHGTIKQTHLMYKSNLSYGQLTSYLEELVEKHFVEKMDKGSNVYVLITDKGSEFLQKFREMKQFEKTFGL' A
#
# COMPACT_ATOMS: atom_id res chain seq x y z
N MET A 1 -3.82 -2.62 -0.01
CA MET A 1 -3.03 -1.69 0.85
C MET A 1 -2.44 -0.54 0.05
N LEU A 2 -1.63 -0.81 -0.99
CA LEU A 2 -1.04 0.23 -1.86
C LEU A 2 -2.07 1.22 -2.43
N GLU A 3 -3.23 0.74 -2.88
CA GLU A 3 -4.33 1.60 -3.37
C GLU A 3 -4.87 2.56 -2.30
N VAL A 4 -4.96 2.12 -1.04
CA VAL A 4 -5.39 2.98 0.07
C VAL A 4 -4.39 4.09 0.33
N ILE A 5 -3.09 3.80 0.22
CA ILE A 5 -2.02 4.79 0.38
C ILE A 5 -2.06 5.79 -0.79
N GLN A 6 -2.18 5.30 -2.03
CA GLN A 6 -2.25 6.14 -3.24
C GLN A 6 -3.47 7.08 -3.21
N THR A 7 -4.65 6.60 -2.82
CA THR A 7 -5.87 7.42 -2.69
C THR A 7 -5.79 8.48 -1.58
N LYS A 8 -4.82 8.36 -0.66
CA LYS A 8 -4.48 9.37 0.35
C LYS A 8 -3.30 10.24 -0.09
N HIS A 9 -3.25 10.60 -1.36
CA HIS A 9 -2.19 11.43 -1.95
C HIS A 9 -0.79 10.83 -1.74
N GLY A 10 -0.70 9.49 -1.72
CA GLY A 10 0.56 8.77 -1.59
C GLY A 10 1.14 8.74 -0.18
N THR A 11 0.47 9.26 0.84
CA THR A 11 0.97 9.25 2.23
C THR A 11 -0.16 9.06 3.23
N ILE A 12 0.02 8.17 4.20
CA ILE A 12 -1.00 7.90 5.23
C ILE A 12 -0.34 7.57 6.58
N LYS A 13 -0.97 7.96 7.69
CA LYS A 13 -0.57 7.48 9.01
C LYS A 13 -0.76 5.96 9.09
N GLN A 14 0.22 5.24 9.65
CA GLN A 14 0.13 3.78 9.83
C GLN A 14 -1.12 3.39 10.64
N THR A 15 -1.47 4.16 11.66
CA THR A 15 -2.69 3.95 12.45
C THR A 15 -3.96 4.10 11.60
N HIS A 16 -4.02 5.09 10.70
CA HIS A 16 -5.16 5.24 9.79
C HIS A 16 -5.23 4.10 8.76
N LEU A 17 -4.08 3.56 8.36
CA LEU A 17 -4.01 2.39 7.48
C LEU A 17 -4.54 1.15 8.20
N MET A 18 -4.20 0.94 9.47
CA MET A 18 -4.78 -0.11 10.32
C MET A 18 -6.30 -0.03 10.38
N TYR A 19 -6.85 1.14 10.74
CA TYR A 19 -8.30 1.30 10.88
C TYR A 19 -9.07 1.13 9.56
N LYS A 20 -8.40 1.32 8.42
CA LYS A 20 -9.00 1.15 7.09
C LYS A 20 -8.80 -0.23 6.49
N SER A 21 -7.85 -1.00 7.03
CA SER A 21 -7.66 -2.39 6.63
C SER A 21 -8.55 -3.29 7.48
N ASN A 22 -9.31 -4.20 6.86
CA ASN A 22 -9.99 -5.28 7.58
C ASN A 22 -8.98 -6.36 8.02
N LEU A 23 -7.87 -5.96 8.63
CA LEU A 23 -6.72 -6.78 8.99
C LEU A 23 -6.42 -6.61 10.49
N SER A 24 -5.96 -7.68 11.12
CA SER A 24 -5.38 -7.59 12.46
C SER A 24 -4.06 -6.80 12.44
N TYR A 25 -3.63 -6.32 13.61
CA TYR A 25 -2.35 -5.61 13.76
C TYR A 25 -1.16 -6.41 13.24
N GLY A 26 -1.08 -7.70 13.57
CA GLY A 26 0.00 -8.58 13.12
C GLY A 26 0.01 -8.77 11.61
N GLN A 27 -1.16 -8.98 11.01
CA GLN A 27 -1.28 -9.10 9.55
C GLN A 27 -0.86 -7.81 8.84
N LEU A 28 -1.36 -6.65 9.28
CA LEU A 28 -0.96 -5.38 8.67
C LEU A 28 0.55 -5.18 8.77
N THR A 29 1.13 -5.46 9.94
CA THR A 29 2.58 -5.27 10.18
C THR A 29 3.40 -6.13 9.23
N SER A 30 3.07 -7.42 9.11
CA SER A 30 3.75 -8.34 8.18
C SER A 30 3.61 -7.90 6.72
N TYR A 31 2.41 -7.49 6.28
CA TYR A 31 2.24 -6.98 4.92
C TYR A 31 2.98 -5.67 4.67
N LEU A 32 3.02 -4.77 5.65
CA LEU A 32 3.78 -3.52 5.53
C LEU A 32 5.28 -3.79 5.45
N GLU A 33 5.80 -4.74 6.23
CA GLU A 33 7.20 -5.16 6.16
C GLU A 33 7.54 -5.71 4.78
N GLU A 34 6.70 -6.58 4.21
CA GLU A 34 6.88 -7.09 2.85
C GLU A 34 6.87 -5.97 1.79
N LEU A 35 5.98 -4.98 1.93
CA LEU A 35 5.93 -3.84 1.00
C LEU A 35 7.15 -2.94 1.13
N VAL A 36 7.72 -2.79 2.33
CA VAL A 36 8.97 -2.05 2.56
C VAL A 36 10.15 -2.82 1.97
N GLU A 37 10.24 -4.12 2.22
CA GLU A 37 11.30 -4.99 1.68
C GLU A 37 11.30 -4.98 0.14
N LYS A 38 10.11 -4.95 -0.48
CA LYS A 38 9.95 -4.82 -1.94
C LYS A 38 10.19 -3.40 -2.47
N HIS A 39 10.45 -2.41 -1.61
CA HIS A 39 10.57 -1.00 -1.93
C HIS A 39 9.33 -0.41 -2.61
N PHE A 40 8.14 -0.92 -2.30
CA PHE A 40 6.87 -0.36 -2.78
C PHE A 40 6.36 0.76 -1.87
N VAL A 41 6.76 0.76 -0.60
CA VAL A 41 6.46 1.81 0.36
C VAL A 41 7.68 2.12 1.22
N GLU A 42 7.67 3.30 1.83
CA GLU A 42 8.65 3.72 2.83
C GLU A 42 7.92 4.13 4.12
N LYS A 43 8.60 3.96 5.25
CA LYS A 43 8.12 4.45 6.55
C LYS A 43 8.86 5.72 6.92
N MET A 44 8.14 6.73 7.36
CA MET A 44 8.70 8.00 7.84
C MET A 44 8.19 8.30 9.24
N ASP A 45 9.10 8.41 10.19
CA ASP A 45 8.81 8.84 11.54
C ASP A 45 8.65 10.37 11.60
N LYS A 46 7.52 10.84 12.11
CA LYS A 46 7.26 12.26 12.32
C LYS A 46 6.72 12.49 13.73
N GLY A 47 7.66 12.70 14.65
CA GLY A 47 7.37 12.82 16.08
C GLY A 47 6.84 11.50 16.64
N SER A 48 5.62 11.52 17.18
CA SER A 48 4.96 10.33 17.74
C SER A 48 4.20 9.48 16.71
N ASN A 49 4.20 9.86 15.43
CA ASN A 49 3.42 9.19 14.40
C ASN A 49 4.33 8.59 13.32
N VAL A 50 4.01 7.37 12.89
CA VAL A 50 4.61 6.73 11.71
C VAL A 50 3.72 6.98 10.50
N TYR A 51 4.31 7.45 9.41
CA TYR A 51 3.67 7.60 8.11
C TYR A 51 4.20 6.55 7.15
N VAL A 52 3.31 6.07 6.27
CA VAL A 52 3.63 5.17 5.17
C VAL A 52 3.44 5.95 3.87
N LEU A 53 4.49 5.97 3.05
CA LEU A 53 4.54 6.66 1.77
C LEU A 53 4.66 5.63 0.67
N ILE A 54 3.90 5.77 -0.42
CA ILE A 54 4.09 4.95 -1.61
C ILE A 54 5.29 5.48 -2.39
N THR A 55 6.15 4.58 -2.86
CA THR A 55 7.28 4.94 -3.74
C THR A 55 6.82 5.02 -5.19
N ASP A 56 7.69 5.53 -6.07
CA ASP A 56 7.46 5.47 -7.52
C ASP A 56 7.32 4.03 -8.01
N LYS A 57 8.19 3.13 -7.51
CA LYS A 57 8.15 1.68 -7.80
C LYS A 57 6.83 1.06 -7.37
N GLY A 58 6.32 1.42 -6.18
CA GLY A 58 5.02 0.95 -5.68
C GLY A 58 3.86 1.46 -6.53
N SER A 59 3.94 2.71 -7.00
CA SER A 59 2.93 3.33 -7.87
C SER A 59 2.90 2.67 -9.25
N GLU A 60 4.06 2.41 -9.84
CA GLU A 60 4.21 1.70 -11.12
C GLU A 60 3.67 0.26 -11.02
N PHE A 61 4.03 -0.46 -9.95
CA PHE A 61 3.50 -1.80 -9.70
C PHE A 61 1.97 -1.79 -9.63
N LEU A 62 1.39 -0.84 -8.89
CA LEU A 62 -0.06 -0.74 -8.74
C LEU A 62 -0.76 -0.42 -10.06
N GLN A 63 -0.14 0.41 -10.92
CA GLN A 63 -0.65 0.66 -12.27
C GLN A 63 -0.67 -0.62 -13.11
N LYS A 64 0.46 -1.34 -13.21
CA LYS A 64 0.55 -2.60 -13.96
C LYS A 64 -0.43 -3.65 -13.44
N PHE A 65 -0.60 -3.72 -12.12
CA PHE A 65 -1.56 -4.63 -11.50
C PHE A 65 -3.01 -4.30 -11.90
N ARG A 66 -3.37 -3.01 -11.99
CA ARG A 66 -4.69 -2.59 -12.48
C ARG A 66 -4.90 -2.94 -13.95
N GLU A 67 -3.89 -2.74 -14.80
CA GLU A 67 -3.95 -3.13 -16.22
C GLU A 67 -4.17 -4.63 -16.37
N MET A 68 -3.44 -5.45 -15.60
CA MET A 68 -3.62 -6.91 -15.58
C MET A 68 -5.02 -7.32 -15.09
N LYS A 69 -5.53 -6.69 -14.03
CA LYS A 69 -6.89 -6.96 -13.53
C LYS A 69 -7.98 -6.55 -14.52
N GLN A 70 -7.77 -5.45 -15.25
CA GLN A 70 -8.68 -5.03 -16.31
C GLN A 70 -8.64 -6.01 -17.48
N PHE A 71 -7.46 -6.51 -17.85
CA PHE A 71 -7.30 -7.54 -18.85
C PHE A 71 -8.05 -8.83 -18.46
N GLU A 72 -7.83 -9.36 -17.26
CA GLU A 72 -8.55 -10.53 -16.70
C GLU A 72 -10.07 -10.36 -16.83
N LYS A 73 -10.59 -9.19 -16.42
CA LYS A 73 -12.03 -8.86 -16.52
C LYS A 73 -12.54 -8.80 -17.97
N THR A 74 -11.74 -8.29 -18.90
CA THR A 74 -12.12 -8.16 -20.32
C THR A 74 -12.14 -9.52 -21.02
N PHE A 75 -11.25 -10.44 -20.64
CA PHE A 75 -11.11 -11.74 -21.31
C PHE A 75 -11.72 -12.93 -20.53
N GLY A 76 -12.28 -12.70 -19.34
CA GLY A 76 -13.10 -13.67 -18.62
C GLY A 76 -12.32 -14.87 -18.04
N LEU A 77 -11.07 -14.65 -17.66
CA LEU A 77 -10.26 -15.64 -16.92
C LEU A 77 -10.55 -15.59 -15.42
#